data_AF-A0A8H5I0P3-F1
#
_entry.id   AF-A0A8H5I0P3-F1
#
_cell.length_a   1.000
_cell.length_b   1.000
_cell.length_c   1.000
_cell.angle_alpha   90.00
_cell.angle_beta   90.00
_cell.angle_gamma   90.00
#
_symmetry.space_group_name_H-M   'P 1'
#
loop_
_entity.id
_entity.type
_entity.pdbx_description
1 polymer ?
#
loop_
_entity_poly.entity_id
_entity_poly.type
_entity_poly.pdbx_seq_one_letter_code
_entity_poly.pdbx_strand_id
1 'polypeptide(L)'
;MAPIRTQWTRLIRFVAAETGGVHIGQPVDPNLDVGVAAHKGTPFKAHEIIGSALDPTSEVTKKELTVKYLLSPLSKRQVGFVRCLGLNYSDHAAEANLQAPAYPVLFVKPASSLIGPEGTVVIPAAAQPVDKHLPDYEVEFTIVIGKPAKDVKKKTLWIMF
;
A
#
# COMPACT_ATOMS: atom_id res chain seq x y z
N MET A 1 7.48 -23.28 -3.69
CA MET A 1 6.74 -22.45 -4.67
C MET A 1 7.75 -21.52 -5.30
N ALA A 2 7.76 -21.36 -6.62
CA ALA A 2 8.71 -20.47 -7.26
C ALA A 2 8.35 -18.99 -6.97
N PRO A 3 9.35 -18.10 -6.82
CA PRO A 3 9.18 -16.65 -6.80
C PRO A 3 8.16 -16.13 -7.82
N ILE A 4 7.24 -15.27 -7.41
CA ILE A 4 6.47 -14.47 -8.37
C ILE A 4 7.44 -13.44 -8.95
N ARG A 5 7.59 -13.41 -10.27
CA ARG A 5 8.37 -12.38 -10.97
C ARG A 5 7.43 -11.57 -11.84
N THR A 6 7.42 -10.27 -11.60
CA THR A 6 6.72 -9.27 -12.42
C THR A 6 7.68 -8.67 -13.44
N GLN A 7 7.14 -8.08 -14.49
CA GLN A 7 7.94 -7.26 -15.43
C GLN A 7 8.25 -5.86 -14.86
N TRP A 8 7.39 -5.38 -13.96
CA TRP A 8 7.59 -4.13 -13.23
C TRP A 8 8.35 -4.35 -11.92
N THR A 9 9.04 -3.31 -11.45
CA THR A 9 9.82 -3.35 -10.20
C THR A 9 9.28 -2.41 -9.13
N ARG A 10 8.61 -1.32 -9.51
CA ARG A 10 8.03 -0.32 -8.60
C ARG A 10 6.64 0.07 -9.05
N LEU A 11 5.63 -0.66 -8.61
CA LEU A 11 4.25 -0.39 -8.99
C LEU A 11 3.71 0.89 -8.33
N ILE A 12 3.10 1.76 -9.12
CA ILE A 12 2.25 2.86 -8.66
C ILE A 12 0.91 2.83 -9.39
N ARG A 13 -0.14 3.36 -8.74
CA ARG A 13 -1.44 3.61 -9.34
C ARG A 13 -1.75 5.10 -9.24
N PHE A 14 -2.15 5.72 -10.34
CA PHE A 14 -2.21 7.17 -10.42
C PHE A 14 -3.27 7.67 -11.40
N VAL A 15 -3.63 8.95 -11.28
CA VAL A 15 -4.36 9.69 -12.32
C VAL A 15 -3.33 10.34 -13.23
N ALA A 16 -3.42 10.11 -14.53
CA ALA A 16 -2.51 10.74 -15.50
C ALA A 16 -3.00 12.14 -15.88
N ALA A 17 -2.07 13.09 -16.05
CA ALA A 17 -2.40 14.45 -16.46
C ALA A 17 -2.93 14.50 -17.90
N GLU A 18 -2.42 13.64 -18.77
CA GLU A 18 -2.74 13.58 -20.20
C GLU A 18 -4.15 13.05 -20.46
N THR A 19 -4.59 12.05 -19.70
CA THR A 19 -5.87 11.36 -19.94
C THR A 19 -6.95 11.75 -18.93
N GLY A 20 -6.56 12.26 -17.76
CA GLY A 20 -7.44 12.39 -16.60
C GLY A 20 -7.94 11.05 -16.03
N GLY A 21 -7.53 9.93 -16.64
CA GLY A 21 -7.93 8.58 -16.28
C GLY A 21 -7.00 7.96 -15.24
N VAL A 22 -7.43 6.84 -14.68
CA VAL A 22 -6.61 6.05 -13.76
C VAL A 22 -5.75 5.05 -14.52
N HIS A 23 -4.47 5.03 -14.20
CA HIS A 23 -3.47 4.12 -14.75
C HIS A 23 -2.72 3.40 -13.64
N ILE A 24 -2.08 2.29 -13.99
CA ILE A 24 -0.98 1.70 -13.22
C ILE A 24 0.30 1.88 -14.01
N GLY A 25 1.43 1.95 -13.31
CA GLY A 25 2.72 2.17 -13.95
C GLY A 25 3.87 1.95 -13.00
N GLN A 26 5.07 2.26 -13.47
CA GLN A 26 6.26 2.38 -12.62
C GLN A 26 6.97 3.69 -12.89
N PRO A 27 7.59 4.33 -11.89
CA PRO A 27 8.33 5.58 -12.09
C PRO A 27 9.41 5.41 -13.16
N VAL A 28 9.55 6.42 -14.03
CA VAL A 28 10.61 6.44 -15.05
C VAL A 28 11.99 6.50 -14.39
N ASP A 29 12.13 7.32 -13.35
CA ASP A 29 13.31 7.32 -12.49
C ASP A 29 13.15 6.26 -11.39
N PRO A 30 13.95 5.17 -11.42
CA PRO A 30 13.84 4.10 -10.44
C PRO A 30 14.21 4.53 -9.02
N ASN A 31 14.96 5.63 -8.85
CA ASN A 31 15.42 6.11 -7.55
C ASN A 31 14.54 7.21 -6.95
N LEU A 32 13.54 7.68 -7.70
CA LEU A 32 12.65 8.74 -7.24
C LEU A 32 11.77 8.27 -6.08
N ASP A 33 11.77 9.01 -4.98
CA ASP A 33 10.72 8.90 -3.96
C ASP A 33 9.44 9.58 -4.48
N VAL A 34 8.51 8.76 -4.96
CA VAL A 34 7.23 9.24 -5.52
C VAL A 34 6.32 9.85 -4.48
N GLY A 35 6.42 9.43 -3.22
CA GLY A 35 5.61 9.97 -2.14
C GLY A 35 6.05 11.40 -1.84
N VAL A 36 7.35 11.61 -1.66
CA VAL A 36 7.93 12.96 -1.46
C VAL A 36 7.70 13.85 -2.68
N ALA A 37 7.87 13.32 -3.90
CA ALA A 37 7.64 14.08 -5.12
C ALA A 37 6.17 14.54 -5.23
N ALA A 38 5.22 13.64 -4.99
CA ALA A 38 3.79 13.96 -4.99
C ALA A 38 3.42 14.98 -3.92
N HIS A 39 3.90 14.79 -2.68
CA HIS A 39 3.64 15.72 -1.57
C HIS A 39 4.17 17.13 -1.84
N LYS A 40 5.36 17.25 -2.45
CA LYS A 40 5.96 18.54 -2.83
C LYS A 40 5.38 19.13 -4.12
N GLY A 41 4.47 18.43 -4.80
CA GLY A 41 3.96 18.83 -6.11
C GLY A 41 5.03 18.84 -7.21
N THR A 42 6.13 18.10 -7.04
CA THR A 42 7.18 17.95 -8.04
C THR A 42 6.68 17.04 -9.16
N PRO A 43 6.56 17.50 -10.41
CA PRO A 43 6.09 16.65 -11.51
C PRO A 43 7.04 15.49 -11.78
N PHE A 44 6.49 14.30 -11.98
CA PHE A 44 7.24 13.13 -12.41
C PHE A 44 6.41 12.26 -13.35
N LYS A 45 7.07 11.36 -14.06
CA LYS A 45 6.47 10.47 -15.05
C LYS A 45 6.56 9.01 -14.62
N ALA A 46 5.68 8.21 -15.18
CA ALA A 46 5.70 6.77 -15.06
C ALA A 46 5.53 6.09 -16.42
N HIS A 47 6.23 4.97 -16.62
CA HIS A 47 5.93 4.02 -17.70
C HIS A 47 4.61 3.34 -17.39
N GLU A 48 3.65 3.45 -18.31
CA GLU A 48 2.34 2.82 -18.19
C GLU A 48 2.49 1.30 -18.18
N ILE A 49 1.77 0.64 -17.27
CA ILE A 49 1.63 -0.80 -17.23
C ILE A 49 0.26 -1.18 -17.79
N ILE A 50 0.23 -2.13 -18.73
CA ILE A 50 -1.01 -2.72 -19.26
C ILE A 50 -1.26 -4.05 -18.59
N GLY A 51 -2.45 -4.21 -17.99
CA GLY A 51 -2.83 -5.39 -17.23
C GLY A 51 -3.34 -5.02 -15.84
N SER A 52 -2.94 -5.79 -14.83
CA SER A 52 -3.38 -5.65 -13.44
C SER A 52 -2.20 -5.64 -12.48
N ALA A 53 -2.29 -4.81 -11.44
CA ALA A 53 -1.32 -4.77 -10.34
C ALA A 53 -1.05 -6.12 -9.66
N LEU A 54 -2.02 -7.06 -9.72
CA LEU A 54 -1.91 -8.40 -9.14
C LEU A 54 -1.62 -9.49 -10.18
N ASP A 55 -1.45 -9.10 -11.44
CA ASP A 55 -1.09 -10.02 -12.52
C ASP A 55 0.41 -9.88 -12.85
N PRO A 56 1.22 -10.91 -12.55
CA PRO A 56 2.67 -10.87 -12.82
C PRO A 56 3.03 -10.84 -14.31
N THR A 57 2.06 -11.13 -15.19
CA THR A 57 2.24 -11.09 -16.65
C THR A 57 1.99 -9.70 -17.24
N SER A 58 1.56 -8.72 -16.42
CA SER A 58 1.34 -7.35 -16.86
C SER A 58 2.60 -6.73 -17.49
N GLU A 59 2.39 -6.01 -18.58
CA GLU A 59 3.46 -5.48 -19.43
C GLU A 59 3.79 -4.04 -19.04
N VAL A 60 5.07 -3.74 -18.83
CA VAL A 60 5.57 -2.37 -18.75
C VAL A 60 5.78 -1.84 -20.17
N THR A 61 5.03 -0.82 -20.54
CA THR A 61 5.15 -0.19 -21.86
C THR A 61 6.23 0.90 -21.86
N LYS A 62 6.62 1.37 -23.05
CA LYS A 62 7.46 2.57 -23.20
C LYS A 62 6.67 3.88 -23.11
N LYS A 63 5.35 3.82 -22.98
CA LYS A 63 4.51 5.01 -22.93
C LYS A 63 4.66 5.67 -21.58
N GLU A 64 5.12 6.91 -21.59
CA GLU A 64 5.25 7.73 -20.38
C GLU A 64 4.00 8.57 -20.17
N LEU A 65 3.50 8.58 -18.94
CA LEU A 65 2.41 9.42 -18.49
C LEU A 65 2.86 10.25 -17.29
N THR A 66 2.42 11.50 -17.26
CA THR A 66 2.69 12.44 -16.17
C THR A 66 1.75 12.14 -15.02
N VAL A 67 2.32 11.89 -13.83
CA VAL A 67 1.55 11.57 -12.63
C VAL A 67 0.93 12.85 -12.08
N LYS A 68 -0.41 12.94 -12.12
CA LYS A 68 -1.16 14.07 -11.55
C LYS A 68 -1.47 13.85 -10.07
N TYR A 69 -1.96 12.67 -9.73
CA TYR A 69 -2.25 12.27 -8.35
C TYR A 69 -1.90 10.81 -8.14
N LEU A 70 -1.22 10.50 -7.03
CA LEU A 70 -1.07 9.12 -6.58
C LEU A 70 -2.37 8.63 -5.93
N LEU A 71 -2.66 7.35 -6.14
CA LEU A 71 -3.76 6.64 -5.52
C LEU A 71 -3.18 5.50 -4.68
N SER A 72 -4.02 4.85 -3.87
CA SER A 72 -3.65 3.55 -3.30
C SER A 72 -3.20 2.61 -4.43
N PRO A 73 -2.07 1.88 -4.29
CA PRO A 73 -1.54 0.98 -5.32
C PRO A 73 -2.56 -0.04 -5.81
N LEU A 74 -3.46 -0.46 -4.92
CA LEU A 74 -4.61 -1.30 -5.23
C LEU A 74 -5.93 -0.54 -4.98
N SER A 75 -6.92 -0.78 -5.84
CA SER A 75 -8.28 -0.29 -5.61
C SER A 75 -8.99 -1.07 -4.50
N LYS A 76 -10.03 -0.48 -3.89
CA LYS A 76 -10.88 -1.14 -2.89
C LYS A 76 -11.52 -2.45 -3.38
N ARG A 77 -11.69 -2.61 -4.69
CA ARG A 77 -12.23 -3.86 -5.29
C ARG A 77 -11.18 -4.96 -5.38
N GLN A 78 -9.90 -4.58 -5.53
CA GLN A 78 -8.78 -5.53 -5.55
C GLN A 78 -8.37 -5.92 -4.13
N VAL A 79 -8.49 -4.98 -3.17
CA VAL A 79 -8.26 -5.25 -1.75
C VAL A 79 -9.53 -5.89 -1.16
N GLY A 80 -9.54 -7.21 -1.01
CA GLY A 80 -10.66 -7.91 -0.37
C GLY A 80 -10.79 -7.59 1.12
N PHE A 81 -9.70 -7.75 1.87
CA PHE A 81 -9.60 -7.42 3.30
C PHE A 81 -8.15 -7.06 3.63
N VAL A 82 -7.93 -6.21 4.65
CA VAL A 82 -6.59 -5.91 5.19
C VAL A 82 -6.43 -6.64 6.52
N ARG A 83 -5.41 -7.49 6.65
CA ARG A 83 -5.04 -8.14 7.91
C ARG A 83 -3.92 -7.34 8.53
N CYS A 84 -4.12 -6.93 9.77
CA CYS A 84 -3.16 -6.15 10.55
C CYS A 84 -2.60 -7.02 11.68
N LEU A 85 -1.43 -6.63 12.16
CA LEU A 85 -0.70 -7.33 13.20
C LEU A 85 -0.36 -6.36 14.33
N GLY A 86 -0.96 -6.57 15.50
CA GLY A 86 -0.72 -5.74 16.69
C GLY A 86 0.52 -6.19 17.47
N LEU A 87 1.13 -5.24 18.20
CA LEU A 87 2.20 -5.48 19.18
C LEU A 87 3.41 -6.25 18.60
N ASN A 88 3.81 -5.93 17.36
CA ASN A 88 4.87 -6.63 16.64
C ASN A 88 6.21 -5.87 16.55
N TYR A 89 6.36 -4.84 17.39
CA TYR A 89 7.63 -4.17 17.66
C TYR A 89 7.86 -4.18 19.17
N SER A 90 9.05 -4.62 19.61
CA SER A 90 9.38 -4.80 21.02
C SER A 90 9.21 -3.53 21.84
N ASP A 91 9.63 -2.41 21.25
CA ASP A 91 9.69 -1.11 21.92
C ASP A 91 8.27 -0.57 22.13
N HIS A 92 7.37 -0.81 21.18
CA HIS A 92 5.96 -0.46 21.28
C HIS A 92 5.21 -1.29 22.34
N ALA A 93 5.56 -2.58 22.50
CA ALA A 93 4.99 -3.41 23.57
C ALA A 93 5.42 -2.91 24.97
N ALA A 94 6.65 -2.41 25.09
CA ALA A 94 7.16 -1.80 26.31
C ALA A 94 6.49 -0.45 26.61
N GLU A 95 6.25 0.39 25.59
CA GLU A 95 5.51 1.66 25.72
C GLU A 95 4.09 1.45 26.26
N ALA A 96 3.41 0.39 25.83
CA ALA A 96 2.06 0.06 26.27
C ALA A 96 2.02 -0.63 27.66
N ASN A 97 3.17 -0.92 28.29
CA ASN A 97 3.27 -1.78 29.49
C ASN A 97 2.55 -3.14 29.33
N LEU A 98 2.48 -3.66 28.10
CA LEU A 98 1.84 -4.93 27.80
C LEU A 98 2.89 -6.04 27.74
N GLN A 99 2.57 -7.22 28.26
CA GLN A 99 3.40 -8.39 28.02
C GLN A 99 3.39 -8.73 26.53
N ALA A 100 4.57 -9.01 25.98
CA ALA A 100 4.70 -9.47 24.60
C ALA A 100 3.80 -10.70 24.40
N PRO A 101 2.90 -10.68 23.40
CA PRO A 101 1.94 -11.76 23.24
C PRO A 101 2.65 -13.05 22.81
N ALA A 102 2.22 -14.19 23.35
CA ALA A 102 2.80 -15.50 23.00
C ALA A 102 2.54 -15.90 21.53
N TYR A 103 1.55 -15.27 20.89
CA TYR A 103 1.16 -15.49 19.50
C TYR A 103 0.82 -14.16 18.82
N PRO A 104 0.95 -14.07 17.48
CA PRO A 104 0.56 -12.89 16.71
C PRO A 104 -0.90 -12.44 16.99
N VAL A 105 -1.09 -11.17 17.33
CA VAL A 105 -2.42 -10.58 17.52
C VAL A 105 -2.93 -10.05 16.17
N LEU A 106 -3.91 -10.74 15.59
CA LEU A 106 -4.47 -10.39 14.29
C LEU A 106 -5.81 -9.67 14.43
N PHE A 107 -5.97 -8.60 13.66
CA PHE A 107 -7.24 -7.92 13.48
C PHE A 107 -7.39 -7.49 12.02
N VAL A 108 -8.55 -6.95 11.67
CA VAL A 108 -8.87 -6.57 10.28
C VAL A 108 -9.27 -5.11 10.17
N LYS A 109 -8.83 -4.48 9.09
CA LYS A 109 -9.37 -3.20 8.62
C LYS A 109 -10.16 -3.45 7.33
N PRO A 110 -11.41 -2.98 7.23
CA PRO A 110 -12.22 -3.21 6.03
C PRO A 110 -11.64 -2.43 4.85
N ALA A 111 -11.76 -2.97 3.63
CA ALA A 111 -11.28 -2.31 2.41
C ALA A 111 -11.92 -0.92 2.17
N SER A 112 -13.10 -0.68 2.75
CA SER A 112 -13.75 0.64 2.74
C SER A 112 -12.91 1.73 3.39
N SER A 113 -12.03 1.38 4.36
CA SER A 113 -11.13 2.32 5.07
C SER A 113 -9.91 2.75 4.25
N LEU A 114 -9.64 2.11 3.11
CA LEU A 114 -8.49 2.43 2.27
C LEU A 114 -8.62 3.83 1.65
N ILE A 115 -7.55 4.62 1.76
CA ILE A 115 -7.41 5.95 1.14
C ILE A 115 -6.08 6.04 0.39
N GLY A 116 -5.94 7.04 -0.48
CA GLY A 116 -4.68 7.32 -1.17
C GLY A 116 -3.68 8.09 -0.29
N PRO A 117 -2.44 8.30 -0.76
CA PRO A 117 -1.38 8.96 0.02
C PRO A 117 -1.76 10.34 0.59
N GLU A 118 -2.44 11.17 -0.20
CA GLU A 118 -2.90 12.51 0.21
C GLU A 118 -4.40 12.51 0.61
N GLY A 119 -4.92 11.35 1.00
CA GLY A 119 -6.32 11.20 1.39
C GLY A 119 -6.61 11.83 2.76
N THR A 120 -7.73 12.53 2.88
CA THR A 120 -8.17 13.06 4.17
C THR A 120 -8.66 11.94 5.09
N VAL A 121 -8.08 11.85 6.29
CA VAL A 121 -8.59 11.00 7.37
C VAL A 121 -9.73 11.72 8.06
N VAL A 122 -10.93 11.13 8.04
CA VAL A 122 -12.12 11.68 8.69
C VAL A 122 -12.25 11.08 10.09
N ILE A 123 -12.14 11.92 11.13
CA ILE A 123 -12.34 11.49 12.51
C ILE A 123 -13.84 11.41 12.81
N PRO A 124 -14.39 10.23 13.13
CA PRO A 124 -15.82 10.07 13.36
C PRO A 124 -16.26 10.81 14.63
N ALA A 125 -17.52 11.26 14.66
CA ALA A 125 -18.08 11.99 15.81
C ALA A 125 -18.00 11.22 17.14
N ALA A 126 -18.06 9.88 17.09
CA ALA A 126 -17.92 9.03 18.27
C ALA A 126 -16.50 9.05 18.89
N ALA A 127 -15.50 9.53 18.13
CA ALA A 127 -14.12 9.75 18.59
C ALA A 127 -13.80 11.24 18.74
N GLN A 128 -14.84 12.06 18.98
CA GLN A 128 -14.71 13.50 19.23
C GLN A 128 -15.24 13.85 20.64
N PRO A 129 -14.74 14.93 21.24
CA PRO A 129 -13.78 15.87 20.67
C PRO A 129 -12.35 15.31 20.78
N VAL A 130 -11.49 15.70 19.84
CA VAL A 130 -10.14 15.11 19.66
C VAL A 130 -9.20 15.38 20.84
N ASP A 131 -9.54 16.33 21.71
CA ASP A 131 -8.85 16.62 22.97
C ASP A 131 -9.18 15.59 24.07
N LYS A 132 -10.25 14.81 23.92
CA LYS A 132 -10.69 13.78 24.90
C LYS A 132 -10.53 12.36 24.41
N HIS A 133 -10.76 12.16 23.12
CA HIS A 133 -10.50 10.91 22.43
C HIS A 133 -9.35 11.20 21.49
N LEU A 134 -8.21 10.54 21.67
CA LEU A 134 -7.02 10.75 20.86
C LEU A 134 -6.99 9.71 19.74
N PRO A 135 -7.39 10.05 18.50
CA PRO A 135 -6.98 9.25 17.35
C PRO A 135 -5.47 9.11 17.35
N ASP A 136 -4.99 7.90 17.13
CA ASP A 136 -3.57 7.61 17.05
C ASP A 136 -3.15 7.25 15.62
N TYR A 137 -1.86 7.32 15.35
CA TYR A 137 -1.26 6.99 14.06
C TYR A 137 -0.23 5.88 14.21
N GLU A 138 -0.29 4.90 13.31
CA GLU A 138 0.66 3.78 13.26
C GLU A 138 1.25 3.70 11.85
N VAL A 139 2.55 3.89 11.74
CA VAL A 139 3.28 3.70 10.48
C VAL A 139 3.66 2.23 10.37
N GLU A 140 3.08 1.54 9.40
CA GLU A 140 3.28 0.11 9.22
C GLU A 140 3.90 -0.25 7.87
N PHE A 141 4.79 -1.25 7.88
CA PHE A 141 5.21 -1.92 6.66
C PHE A 141 4.09 -2.83 6.16
N THR A 142 3.58 -2.55 4.97
CA THR A 142 2.48 -3.32 4.37
C THR A 142 3.00 -4.34 3.37
N ILE A 143 2.41 -5.53 3.40
CA ILE A 143 2.72 -6.63 2.49
C ILE A 143 1.53 -6.89 1.56
N VAL A 144 1.75 -6.92 0.24
CA VAL A 144 0.71 -7.24 -0.75
C VAL A 144 0.78 -8.70 -1.20
N ILE A 145 -0.33 -9.42 -1.01
CA ILE A 145 -0.47 -10.83 -1.38
C ILE A 145 -0.83 -10.97 -2.87
N GLY A 146 0.14 -11.36 -3.70
CA GLY A 146 -0.04 -11.47 -5.15
C GLY A 146 -0.72 -12.76 -5.66
N LYS A 147 -0.81 -13.82 -4.83
CA LYS A 147 -1.43 -15.10 -5.22
C LYS A 147 -2.23 -15.72 -4.07
N PRO A 148 -3.35 -16.41 -4.35
CA PRO A 148 -4.04 -17.22 -3.34
C PRO A 148 -3.07 -18.23 -2.72
N ALA A 149 -3.10 -18.33 -1.39
CA ALA A 149 -2.19 -19.19 -0.64
C ALA A 149 -2.83 -19.69 0.66
N LYS A 150 -2.43 -20.89 1.08
CA LYS A 150 -2.84 -21.53 2.33
C LYS A 150 -1.68 -22.40 2.84
N ASP A 151 -1.51 -22.48 4.16
CA ASP A 151 -0.49 -23.29 4.84
C ASP A 151 0.94 -23.07 4.30
N VAL A 152 1.27 -21.80 4.03
CA VAL A 152 2.56 -21.40 3.46
C VAL A 152 3.66 -21.63 4.49
N LYS A 153 4.62 -22.50 4.15
CA LYS A 153 5.81 -22.74 4.99
C LYS A 153 6.63 -21.45 5.10
N LYS A 154 7.12 -21.12 6.30
CA LYS A 154 7.98 -19.93 6.58
C LYS A 154 9.07 -19.68 5.53
N LYS A 155 9.78 -20.74 5.12
CA LYS A 155 10.86 -20.65 4.11
C LYS A 155 10.41 -20.22 2.70
N THR A 156 9.10 -20.23 2.43
CA THR A 156 8.50 -19.93 1.12
C THR A 156 7.93 -18.51 1.07
N LEU A 157 7.90 -17.78 2.19
CA LEU A 157 7.24 -16.47 2.32
C LEU A 157 8.01 -15.30 1.68
N TRP A 158 9.06 -15.60 0.90
CA TRP A 158 9.80 -14.58 0.18
C TRP A 158 9.04 -14.24 -1.09
N ILE A 159 8.54 -13.01 -1.14
CA ILE A 159 7.93 -12.30 -2.28
C ILE A 159 6.42 -12.16 -2.15
N MET A 160 6.09 -11.04 -1.53
CA MET A 160 4.78 -10.44 -1.43
C MET A 160 5.10 -8.94 -1.59
N PHE A 161 4.56 -8.30 -2.63
CA PHE A 161 5.03 -7.00 -3.14
C PHE A 161 4.92 -5.86 -2.13
#